data_AF-A0A815RA41-F1
#
_entry.id   AF-A0A815RA41-F1
#
_cell.length_a   1.000
_cell.length_b   1.000
_cell.length_c   1.000
_cell.angle_alpha   90.00
_cell.angle_beta   90.00
_cell.angle_gamma   90.00
#
_symmetry.space_group_name_H-M   'P 1'
#
loop_
_entity.id
_entity.type
_entity.pdbx_description
1 polymer ?
#
loop_
_entity_poly.entity_id
_entity_poly.type
_entity_poly.pdbx_seq_one_letter_code
_entity_poly.pdbx_strand_id
1 'polypeptide(L)'
;MHYVSDELCKLGQPTLYPTAEVEELENYFNEILGVHVRRYGYWLMFQSDGMENELRNCWLRDTVGFEKWIQQHFFGPIKALATTGMDIHEQASLASKEHIDQVFEKVNQKLEEHGGLYLFKTTYPTAADFTLAALAYPMIFPSQCDGLIIKYDPNIMSRQMYEQVTTYREQRAGKLVLRMYEQHRIVDRIQPNHA
;
A
#
# COMPACT_ATOMS: atom_id res chain seq x y z
N MET A 1 4.33 -22.56 -4.14
CA MET A 1 4.87 -21.95 -5.36
C MET A 1 4.10 -22.33 -6.65
N HIS A 2 3.22 -23.34 -6.65
CA HIS A 2 2.40 -23.70 -7.82
C HIS A 2 1.27 -22.72 -8.18
N TYR A 3 0.75 -21.96 -7.20
CA TYR A 3 -0.43 -21.11 -7.41
C TYR A 3 -0.18 -19.91 -8.35
N VAL A 4 1.01 -19.32 -8.28
CA VAL A 4 1.38 -18.15 -9.11
C VAL A 4 1.58 -18.56 -10.57
N SER A 5 2.17 -19.74 -10.82
CA SER A 5 2.36 -20.28 -12.17
C SER A 5 1.05 -20.40 -12.94
N ASP A 6 0.01 -20.95 -12.31
CA ASP A 6 -1.28 -21.18 -12.99
C ASP A 6 -2.01 -19.88 -13.31
N GLU A 7 -1.89 -18.84 -12.48
CA GLU A 7 -2.46 -17.53 -12.75
C GLU A 7 -1.70 -16.74 -13.81
N LEU A 8 -0.37 -16.84 -13.82
CA LEU A 8 0.46 -16.28 -14.89
C LEU A 8 0.13 -16.93 -16.24
N CYS A 9 -0.08 -18.24 -16.25
CA CYS A 9 -0.58 -18.97 -17.42
C CYS A 9 -1.98 -18.51 -17.86
N LYS A 10 -2.91 -18.22 -16.93
CA LYS A 10 -4.23 -17.64 -17.26
C LYS A 10 -4.12 -16.24 -17.87
N LEU A 11 -3.13 -15.46 -17.45
CA LEU A 11 -2.79 -14.18 -18.06
C LEU A 11 -2.03 -14.34 -19.39
N GLY A 12 -1.70 -15.55 -19.84
CA GLY A 12 -0.90 -15.76 -21.06
C GLY A 12 0.53 -15.25 -20.94
N GLN A 13 1.02 -15.04 -19.71
CA GLN A 13 2.32 -14.46 -19.43
C GLN A 13 3.29 -15.56 -18.96
N PRO A 14 4.37 -15.85 -19.72
CA PRO A 14 5.29 -16.93 -19.36
C PRO A 14 6.17 -16.59 -18.14
N THR A 15 6.34 -15.30 -17.82
CA THR A 15 7.16 -14.83 -16.69
C THR A 15 6.78 -13.40 -16.25
N LEU A 16 6.87 -13.13 -14.95
CA LEU A 16 6.78 -11.77 -14.39
C LEU A 16 8.05 -10.94 -14.60
N TYR A 17 9.14 -11.58 -15.02
CA TYR A 17 10.47 -11.01 -15.19
C TYR A 17 10.92 -11.11 -16.66
N PRO A 18 10.30 -10.34 -17.57
CA PRO A 18 10.70 -10.33 -18.98
C PRO A 18 12.10 -9.75 -19.22
N THR A 19 12.61 -8.92 -18.30
CA THR A 19 13.95 -8.31 -18.35
C THR A 19 14.56 -8.20 -16.95
N ALA A 20 15.89 -8.10 -16.85
CA ALA A 20 16.58 -7.86 -15.57
C ALA A 20 16.20 -6.53 -14.91
N GLU A 21 15.85 -5.52 -15.72
CA GLU A 21 15.40 -4.21 -15.24
C GLU A 21 14.14 -4.31 -14.37
N VAL A 22 13.28 -5.32 -14.59
CA VAL A 22 12.10 -5.56 -13.74
C VAL A 22 12.52 -5.93 -12.32
N GLU A 23 13.49 -6.84 -12.19
CA GLU A 23 14.01 -7.29 -10.89
C GLU A 23 14.74 -6.15 -10.17
N GLU A 24 15.55 -5.36 -10.89
CA GLU A 24 16.21 -4.18 -10.33
C GLU A 24 15.20 -3.16 -9.79
N LEU A 25 14.11 -2.91 -10.53
CA LEU A 25 13.09 -1.95 -10.12
C LEU A 25 12.24 -2.48 -8.96
N GLU A 26 11.91 -3.77 -8.96
CA GLU A 26 11.26 -4.44 -7.82
C GLU A 26 12.11 -4.33 -6.54
N ASN A 27 13.39 -4.65 -6.63
CA ASN A 27 14.31 -4.57 -5.49
C ASN A 27 14.41 -3.14 -4.97
N TYR A 28 14.52 -2.15 -5.87
CA TYR A 28 14.48 -0.74 -5.52
C TYR A 28 13.20 -0.36 -4.76
N PHE A 29 12.03 -0.83 -5.19
CA PHE A 29 10.77 -0.58 -4.46
C PHE A 29 10.76 -1.26 -3.09
N ASN A 30 11.19 -2.51 -2.99
CA ASN A 30 11.25 -3.25 -1.73
C ASN A 30 12.17 -2.58 -0.71
N GLU A 31 13.34 -2.11 -1.15
CA GLU A 31 14.33 -1.47 -0.28
C GLU A 31 13.87 -0.08 0.20
N ILE A 32 13.30 0.72 -0.69
CA ILE A 32 13.00 2.13 -0.41
C ILE A 32 11.53 2.30 -0.03
N LEU A 33 10.62 1.97 -0.94
CA LEU A 33 9.22 2.39 -0.83
C LEU A 33 8.53 1.79 0.40
N GLY A 34 8.75 0.51 0.69
CA GLY A 34 8.05 -0.19 1.78
C GLY A 34 8.36 0.34 3.18
N VAL A 35 9.60 0.78 3.44
CA VAL A 35 9.98 1.37 4.74
C VAL A 35 9.40 2.77 4.87
N HIS A 36 9.56 3.60 3.83
CA HIS A 36 9.15 4.99 3.86
C HIS A 36 7.63 5.17 3.87
N VAL A 37 6.89 4.36 3.10
CA VAL A 37 5.41 4.36 3.11
C VAL A 37 4.86 4.03 4.49
N ARG A 38 5.39 3.00 5.16
CA ARG A 38 4.93 2.65 6.51
C ARG A 38 5.21 3.77 7.50
N ARG A 39 6.44 4.31 7.52
CA ARG A 39 6.81 5.40 8.44
C ARG A 39 5.94 6.63 8.22
N TYR A 40 5.84 7.11 6.99
CA TYR A 40 5.08 8.32 6.67
C TYR A 40 3.57 8.11 6.84
N GLY A 41 3.03 6.98 6.39
CA GLY A 41 1.61 6.64 6.53
C GLY A 41 1.18 6.57 7.99
N TYR A 42 1.95 5.88 8.85
CA TYR A 42 1.65 5.86 10.28
C TYR A 42 1.82 7.22 10.95
N TRP A 43 2.82 8.01 10.54
CA TRP A 43 2.97 9.37 11.05
C TRP A 43 1.73 10.23 10.75
N LEU A 44 1.23 10.20 9.52
CA LEU A 44 -0.02 10.89 9.15
C LEU A 44 -1.20 10.41 10.01
N MET A 45 -1.34 9.10 10.24
CA MET A 45 -2.39 8.55 11.09
C MET A 45 -2.24 8.93 12.57
N PHE A 46 -1.02 8.97 13.11
CA PHE A 46 -0.79 9.22 14.53
C PHE A 46 -0.85 10.70 14.91
N GLN A 47 -0.53 11.62 13.99
CA GLN A 47 -0.60 13.06 14.22
C GLN A 47 -2.00 13.65 14.01
N SER A 48 -2.90 12.86 13.43
CA SER A 48 -4.22 13.32 13.06
C SER A 48 -5.24 13.12 14.18
N ASP A 49 -5.88 14.20 14.61
CA ASP A 49 -7.02 14.12 15.53
C ASP A 49 -8.13 13.21 14.97
N GLY A 50 -8.70 12.36 15.82
CA GLY A 50 -9.77 11.42 15.45
C GLY A 50 -9.32 10.10 14.80
N MET A 51 -8.07 10.02 14.31
CA MET A 51 -7.57 8.81 13.63
C MET A 51 -7.21 7.66 14.58
N GLU A 52 -7.00 7.92 15.86
CA GLU A 52 -6.59 6.89 16.80
C GLU A 52 -7.64 5.77 16.95
N ASN A 53 -8.93 6.14 16.99
CA ASN A 53 -10.01 5.17 17.07
C ASN A 53 -10.10 4.33 15.80
N GLU A 54 -9.94 4.96 14.63
CA GLU A 54 -9.97 4.27 13.34
C GLU A 54 -8.81 3.30 13.19
N LEU A 55 -7.61 3.71 13.59
CA LEU A 55 -6.44 2.84 13.58
C LEU A 55 -6.59 1.67 14.56
N ARG A 56 -7.08 1.95 15.77
CA ARG A 56 -7.37 0.93 16.77
C ARG A 56 -8.41 -0.07 16.24
N ASN A 57 -9.49 0.41 15.64
CA ASN A 57 -10.53 -0.44 15.05
C ASN A 57 -9.98 -1.28 13.89
N CYS A 58 -9.08 -0.71 13.08
CA CYS A 58 -8.40 -1.42 12.01
C CYS A 58 -7.48 -2.53 12.53
N TRP A 59 -6.68 -2.27 13.56
CA TRP A 59 -5.76 -3.26 14.13
C TRP A 59 -6.49 -4.37 14.90
N LEU A 60 -7.61 -4.04 15.53
CA LEU A 60 -8.46 -4.99 16.25
C LEU A 60 -9.36 -5.82 15.34
N ARG A 61 -9.43 -5.51 14.03
CA ARG A 61 -10.30 -6.22 13.10
C ARG A 61 -9.91 -7.70 13.07
N ASP A 62 -10.92 -8.56 13.13
CA ASP A 62 -10.80 -10.03 13.18
C ASP A 62 -10.06 -10.62 14.40
N THR A 63 -9.73 -9.81 15.41
CA THR A 63 -9.21 -10.31 16.69
C THR A 63 -10.34 -10.82 17.59
N VAL A 64 -10.18 -12.01 18.16
CA VAL A 64 -11.19 -12.65 19.02
C VAL A 64 -10.64 -13.00 20.40
N GLY A 65 -11.52 -13.04 21.40
CA GLY A 65 -11.20 -13.49 22.75
C GLY A 65 -10.11 -12.66 23.44
N PHE A 66 -9.08 -13.36 23.95
CA PHE A 66 -8.02 -12.76 24.76
C PHE A 66 -7.12 -11.79 23.98
N GLU A 67 -6.93 -12.02 22.68
CA GLU A 67 -6.14 -11.13 21.81
C GLU A 67 -6.76 -9.74 21.73
N LYS A 68 -8.08 -9.67 21.54
CA LYS A 68 -8.83 -8.41 21.54
C LYS A 68 -8.71 -7.67 22.87
N TRP A 69 -8.75 -8.40 23.98
CA TRP A 69 -8.57 -7.83 25.31
C TRP A 69 -7.17 -7.22 25.50
N ILE A 70 -6.11 -7.96 25.13
CA ILE A 70 -4.73 -7.44 25.18
C ILE A 70 -4.63 -6.18 24.32
N GLN A 71 -5.01 -6.26 23.05
CA GLN A 71 -4.82 -5.14 22.14
C GLN A 71 -5.63 -3.89 22.55
N GLN A 72 -6.81 -4.05 23.16
CA GLN A 72 -7.59 -2.91 23.68
C GLN A 72 -6.86 -2.17 24.83
N HIS A 73 -6.27 -2.91 25.77
CA HIS A 73 -5.63 -2.34 26.95
C HIS A 73 -4.17 -1.94 26.71
N PHE A 74 -3.49 -2.60 25.78
CA PHE A 74 -2.08 -2.37 25.45
C PHE A 74 -1.89 -1.61 24.13
N PHE A 75 -2.95 -1.05 23.53
CA PHE A 75 -2.84 -0.26 22.30
C PHE A 75 -1.81 0.87 22.41
N GLY A 76 -1.82 1.64 23.51
CA GLY A 76 -0.85 2.72 23.75
C GLY A 76 0.60 2.23 23.74
N PRO A 77 0.96 1.21 24.54
CA PRO A 77 2.26 0.55 24.47
C PRO A 77 2.64 -0.01 23.09
N ILE A 78 1.71 -0.66 22.38
CA ILE A 78 1.97 -1.18 21.02
C ILE A 78 2.23 -0.04 20.04
N LYS A 79 1.45 1.04 20.11
CA LYS A 79 1.67 2.27 19.34
C LYS A 79 3.04 2.86 19.65
N ALA A 80 3.43 2.98 20.92
CA ALA A 80 4.75 3.49 21.31
C ALA A 80 5.90 2.61 20.79
N LEU A 81 5.74 1.28 20.84
CA LEU A 81 6.71 0.34 20.29
C LEU A 81 6.80 0.46 18.77
N ALA A 82 5.66 0.57 18.07
CA ALA A 82 5.62 0.77 16.63
C ALA A 82 6.28 2.09 16.22
N THR A 83 5.98 3.18 16.93
CA THR A 83 6.59 4.50 16.72
C THR A 83 8.10 4.45 16.90
N THR A 84 8.59 3.80 17.96
CA THR A 84 10.02 3.69 18.23
C THR A 84 10.72 2.76 17.24
N GLY A 85 10.15 1.58 16.99
CA GLY A 85 10.75 0.55 16.14
C GLY A 85 10.79 0.92 14.66
N MET A 86 9.89 1.79 14.19
CA MET A 86 9.88 2.30 12.82
C MET A 86 10.47 3.72 12.69
N ASP A 87 10.99 4.29 13.78
CA ASP A 87 11.54 5.65 13.81
C ASP A 87 10.53 6.71 13.32
N ILE A 88 9.31 6.66 13.86
CA ILE A 88 8.21 7.53 13.45
C ILE A 88 8.26 8.82 14.28
N HIS A 89 8.92 9.83 13.73
CA HIS A 89 8.88 11.20 14.22
C HIS A 89 8.87 12.17 13.05
N GLU A 90 8.53 13.45 13.28
CA GLU A 90 8.31 14.44 12.22
C GLU A 90 9.46 14.49 11.20
N GLN A 91 10.69 14.71 11.65
CA GLN A 91 11.85 14.80 10.75
C GLN A 91 12.06 13.53 9.90
N ALA A 92 12.02 12.33 10.49
CA ALA A 92 12.22 11.08 9.74
C ALA A 92 11.05 10.78 8.79
N SER A 93 9.84 11.17 9.17
CA SER A 93 8.63 11.03 8.35
C SER A 93 8.64 11.98 7.15
N LEU A 94 9.07 13.24 7.34
CA LEU A 94 9.24 14.20 6.23
C LEU A 94 10.35 13.75 5.28
N ALA A 95 11.48 13.26 5.79
CA ALA A 95 12.51 12.65 4.94
C ALA A 95 11.97 11.41 4.18
N SER A 96 11.11 10.62 4.82
CA SER A 96 10.46 9.48 4.14
C SER A 96 9.50 9.91 3.05
N LYS A 97 8.79 11.03 3.24
CA LYS A 97 7.95 11.63 2.21
C LYS A 97 8.78 11.99 0.97
N GLU A 98 9.96 12.58 1.14
CA GLU A 98 10.84 12.93 0.02
C GLU A 98 11.24 11.69 -0.78
N HIS A 99 11.55 10.57 -0.11
CA HIS A 99 11.83 9.30 -0.79
C HIS A 99 10.61 8.75 -1.54
N ILE A 100 9.41 8.83 -0.95
CA ILE A 100 8.16 8.44 -1.64
C ILE A 100 7.95 9.29 -2.87
N ASP A 101 8.12 10.62 -2.76
CA ASP A 101 7.97 11.56 -3.88
C ASP A 101 8.95 11.24 -5.01
N GLN A 102 10.22 10.94 -4.69
CA GLN A 102 11.23 10.53 -5.67
C GLN A 102 10.85 9.23 -6.39
N VAL A 103 10.35 8.23 -5.65
CA VAL A 103 9.89 6.97 -6.24
C VAL A 103 8.69 7.21 -7.16
N PHE A 104 7.71 7.99 -6.72
CA PHE A 104 6.52 8.32 -7.53
C PHE A 104 6.89 9.10 -8.79
N GLU A 105 7.84 10.03 -8.70
CA GLU A 105 8.32 10.77 -9.86
C GLU A 105 9.03 9.85 -10.86
N LYS A 106 9.91 8.96 -10.39
CA LYS A 106 10.57 7.96 -11.24
C LYS A 106 9.54 7.06 -11.94
N VAL A 107 8.48 6.64 -11.24
CA VAL A 107 7.38 5.85 -11.81
C VAL A 107 6.60 6.67 -12.84
N ASN A 108 6.27 7.93 -12.54
CA ASN A 108 5.54 8.82 -13.46
C ASN A 108 6.30 8.99 -14.78
N GLN A 109 7.61 9.22 -14.71
CA GLN A 109 8.48 9.34 -15.89
C GLN A 109 8.49 8.04 -16.70
N LYS A 110 8.71 6.90 -16.05
CA LYS A 110 8.74 5.60 -16.73
C LYS A 110 7.41 5.25 -17.40
N LEU A 111 6.29 5.58 -16.74
CA LEU A 111 4.96 5.41 -17.33
C LEU A 111 4.76 6.30 -18.56
N GLU A 112 5.25 7.54 -18.53
CA GLU A 112 5.18 8.45 -19.66
C GLU A 112 5.96 7.91 -20.88
N GLU A 113 7.17 7.40 -20.66
CA GLU A 113 8.00 6.79 -21.70
C GLU A 113 7.37 5.54 -22.34
N HIS A 114 6.60 4.78 -21.56
CA HIS A 114 6.06 3.47 -21.94
C HIS A 114 4.58 3.49 -22.36
N GLY A 115 3.93 4.66 -22.37
CA GLY A 115 2.53 4.80 -22.80
C GLY A 115 1.50 4.58 -21.68
N GLY A 116 1.95 4.50 -20.43
CA GLY A 116 1.12 4.68 -19.24
C GLY A 116 0.25 3.49 -18.81
N LEU A 117 0.34 2.34 -19.47
CA LEU A 117 -0.43 1.15 -19.08
C LEU A 117 0.24 0.41 -17.91
N TYR A 118 1.52 0.04 -18.07
CA TYR A 118 2.37 -0.60 -17.07
C TYR A 118 3.75 0.06 -17.04
N LEU A 119 4.58 -0.28 -16.05
CA LEU A 119 5.95 0.20 -15.91
C LEU A 119 6.87 -0.21 -17.06
N PHE A 120 6.51 -1.23 -17.83
CA PHE A 120 7.24 -1.72 -18.99
C PHE A 120 6.32 -1.75 -20.22
N LYS A 121 6.90 -1.72 -21.44
CA LYS A 121 6.15 -1.86 -22.70
C LYS A 121 5.70 -3.31 -22.91
N THR A 122 4.87 -3.81 -22.01
CA THR A 122 4.33 -5.17 -21.96
C THR A 122 2.80 -5.15 -22.09
N THR A 123 2.23 -6.26 -22.51
CA THR A 123 0.76 -6.45 -22.54
C THR A 123 0.18 -6.80 -21.17
N TYR A 124 1.03 -7.27 -20.26
CA TYR A 124 0.68 -7.77 -18.93
C TYR A 124 1.54 -7.13 -17.85
N PRO A 125 1.06 -7.01 -16.60
CA PRO A 125 1.85 -6.47 -15.50
C PRO A 125 3.08 -7.33 -15.20
N THR A 126 4.13 -6.69 -14.72
CA THR A 126 5.38 -7.34 -14.30
C THR A 126 5.47 -7.41 -12.78
N ALA A 127 6.48 -8.10 -12.25
CA ALA A 127 6.73 -8.13 -10.80
C ALA A 127 6.86 -6.72 -10.22
N ALA A 128 7.50 -5.79 -10.94
CA ALA A 128 7.63 -4.39 -10.52
C ALA A 128 6.27 -3.67 -10.39
N ASP A 129 5.30 -3.93 -11.28
CA ASP A 129 3.96 -3.34 -11.19
C ASP A 129 3.21 -3.84 -9.95
N PHE A 130 3.30 -5.15 -9.69
CA PHE A 130 2.70 -5.77 -8.50
C PHE A 130 3.34 -5.27 -7.21
N THR A 131 4.68 -5.21 -7.16
CA THR A 131 5.42 -4.73 -5.99
C THR A 131 5.14 -3.27 -5.72
N LEU A 132 5.14 -2.41 -6.74
CA LEU A 132 4.74 -1.01 -6.59
C LEU A 132 3.34 -0.91 -5.98
N ALA A 133 2.36 -1.62 -6.55
CA ALA A 133 0.99 -1.57 -6.06
C ALA A 133 0.89 -2.07 -4.60
N ALA A 134 1.53 -3.19 -4.28
CA ALA A 134 1.52 -3.81 -2.96
C ALA A 134 2.25 -2.98 -1.88
N LEU A 135 3.22 -2.14 -2.25
CA LEU A 135 3.91 -1.28 -1.29
C LEU A 135 3.29 0.11 -1.19
N ALA A 136 2.68 0.62 -2.25
CA ALA A 136 2.07 1.94 -2.28
C ALA A 136 0.60 1.96 -1.83
N TYR A 137 -0.09 0.82 -1.75
CA TYR A 137 -1.51 0.80 -1.36
C TYR A 137 -1.83 1.54 -0.05
N PRO A 138 -0.97 1.58 0.99
CA PRO A 138 -1.26 2.33 2.22
C PRO A 138 -1.23 3.86 2.03
N MET A 139 -0.70 4.36 0.90
CA MET A 139 -0.73 5.78 0.52
C MET A 139 -1.81 6.08 -0.53
N ILE A 140 -2.31 5.05 -1.20
CA ILE A 140 -3.27 5.18 -2.30
C ILE A 140 -4.70 4.82 -1.87
N PHE A 141 -4.86 3.91 -0.92
CA PHE A 141 -6.16 3.43 -0.42
C PHE A 141 -7.10 2.95 -1.54
N PRO A 142 -6.75 1.88 -2.28
CA PRO A 142 -7.67 1.27 -3.24
C PRO A 142 -8.88 0.68 -2.48
N SER A 143 -10.09 0.82 -3.01
CA SER A 143 -11.32 0.37 -2.35
C SER A 143 -11.38 -1.15 -2.13
N GLN A 144 -10.63 -1.91 -2.90
CA GLN A 144 -10.47 -3.35 -2.70
C GLN A 144 -9.69 -3.69 -1.42
N CYS A 145 -9.01 -2.71 -0.80
CA CYS A 145 -8.43 -2.81 0.53
C CYS A 145 -9.38 -2.31 1.64
N ASP A 146 -10.59 -1.84 1.33
CA ASP A 146 -11.57 -1.48 2.35
C ASP A 146 -11.83 -2.73 3.21
N GLY A 147 -11.69 -2.59 4.53
CA GLY A 147 -11.74 -3.77 5.41
C GLY A 147 -10.37 -4.37 5.76
N LEU A 148 -9.27 -3.99 5.09
CA LEU A 148 -7.91 -4.27 5.58
C LEU A 148 -7.25 -3.05 6.23
N ILE A 149 -7.55 -1.88 5.69
CA ILE A 149 -7.11 -0.59 6.21
C ILE A 149 -8.33 0.32 6.45
N ILE A 150 -8.09 1.52 6.97
CA ILE A 150 -9.12 2.57 7.01
C ILE A 150 -9.59 2.89 5.59
N LYS A 151 -10.86 3.27 5.45
CA LYS A 151 -11.43 3.63 4.15
C LYS A 151 -10.97 5.02 3.72
N TYR A 152 -10.72 5.19 2.42
CA TYR A 152 -10.54 6.52 1.82
C TYR A 152 -11.87 7.29 1.84
N ASP A 153 -12.04 8.12 2.86
CA ASP A 153 -13.26 8.89 3.11
C ASP A 153 -12.90 10.20 3.84
N PRO A 154 -13.32 11.37 3.36
CA PRO A 154 -13.02 12.65 4.01
C PRO A 154 -13.68 12.83 5.38
N ASN A 155 -14.65 11.99 5.75
CA ASN A 155 -15.27 11.99 7.08
C ASN A 155 -14.57 11.06 8.08
N ILE A 156 -13.70 10.18 7.59
CA ILE A 156 -12.93 9.22 8.41
C ILE A 156 -11.49 9.72 8.56
N MET A 157 -10.88 10.15 7.47
CA MET A 157 -9.51 10.66 7.44
C MET A 157 -9.45 12.10 7.95
N SER A 158 -8.34 12.48 8.57
CA SER A 158 -8.07 13.89 8.77
C SER A 158 -7.92 14.61 7.44
N ARG A 159 -8.17 15.91 7.45
CA ARG A 159 -8.02 16.76 6.27
C ARG A 159 -6.63 16.63 5.63
N GLN A 160 -5.57 16.70 6.43
CA GLN A 160 -4.19 16.62 5.95
C GLN A 160 -3.92 15.26 5.26
N MET A 161 -4.35 14.17 5.89
CA MET A 161 -4.18 12.84 5.32
C MET A 161 -4.97 12.67 4.02
N TYR A 162 -6.24 13.11 4.01
CA TYR A 162 -7.09 13.03 2.84
C TYR A 162 -6.52 13.82 1.65
N GLU A 163 -6.07 15.06 1.88
CA GLU A 163 -5.44 15.89 0.84
C GLU A 163 -4.17 15.23 0.30
N GLN A 164 -3.31 14.70 1.18
CA GLN A 164 -2.08 14.03 0.77
C GLN A 164 -2.32 12.76 -0.05
N VAL A 165 -3.28 11.93 0.38
CA VAL A 165 -3.69 10.71 -0.35
C VAL A 165 -4.29 11.10 -1.71
N THR A 166 -5.13 12.14 -1.76
CA THR A 166 -5.70 12.66 -3.01
C THR A 166 -4.59 13.03 -4.00
N THR A 167 -3.58 13.77 -3.55
CA THR A 167 -2.44 14.14 -4.39
C THR A 167 -1.73 12.94 -4.99
N TYR A 168 -1.45 11.88 -4.22
CA TYR A 168 -0.80 10.68 -4.77
C TYR A 168 -1.73 9.90 -5.72
N ARG A 169 -3.03 9.83 -5.42
CA ARG A 169 -4.03 9.15 -6.27
C ARG A 169 -4.16 9.80 -7.65
N GLU A 170 -3.98 11.11 -7.75
CA GLU A 170 -4.13 11.85 -9.01
C GLU A 170 -2.95 11.68 -9.98
N GLN A 171 -1.78 11.29 -9.46
CA GLN A 171 -0.57 11.02 -10.25
C GLN A 171 -0.71 9.77 -11.12
N ARG A 172 0.14 9.65 -12.15
CA ARG A 172 0.15 8.46 -13.03
C ARG A 172 0.48 7.19 -12.24
N ALA A 173 1.44 7.27 -11.33
CA ALA A 173 1.79 6.20 -10.39
C ALA A 173 0.58 5.76 -9.55
N GLY A 174 -0.15 6.69 -8.95
CA GLY A 174 -1.35 6.38 -8.16
C GLY A 174 -2.46 5.74 -8.99
N LYS A 175 -2.68 6.23 -10.22
CA LYS A 175 -3.64 5.63 -11.16
C LYS A 175 -3.24 4.22 -11.59
N LEU A 176 -1.95 3.97 -11.78
CA LEU A 176 -1.45 2.61 -12.02
C LEU A 176 -1.79 1.70 -10.82
N VAL A 177 -1.50 2.12 -9.59
CA VAL A 177 -1.80 1.32 -8.39
C VAL A 177 -3.30 1.03 -8.29
N LEU A 178 -4.17 2.02 -8.48
CA LEU A 178 -5.61 1.83 -8.47
C LEU A 178 -6.07 0.80 -9.50
N ARG A 179 -5.55 0.90 -10.74
CA ARG A 179 -5.84 -0.04 -11.81
C ARG A 179 -5.33 -1.46 -11.49
N MET A 180 -4.15 -1.59 -10.89
CA MET A 180 -3.60 -2.89 -10.49
C MET A 180 -4.55 -3.61 -9.51
N TYR A 181 -5.09 -2.89 -8.53
CA TYR A 181 -6.06 -3.44 -7.60
C TYR A 181 -7.42 -3.72 -8.24
N GLU A 182 -7.88 -2.88 -9.16
CA GLU A 182 -9.14 -3.07 -9.87
C GLU A 182 -9.12 -4.32 -10.78
N GLN A 183 -8.01 -4.54 -11.49
CA GLN A 183 -7.93 -5.57 -12.53
C GLN A 183 -7.35 -6.90 -12.04
N HIS A 184 -6.48 -6.88 -11.02
CA HIS A 184 -5.70 -8.06 -10.64
C HIS A 184 -5.87 -8.48 -9.19
N ARG A 185 -6.55 -7.69 -8.35
CA ARG A 185 -6.90 -8.19 -7.03
C ARG A 185 -8.07 -9.14 -7.14
N ILE A 186 -7.83 -10.38 -6.75
CA ILE A 186 -8.89 -11.37 -6.58
C ILE A 186 -9.66 -10.99 -5.32
N VAL A 187 -10.83 -10.39 -5.51
CA VAL A 187 -11.78 -10.09 -4.41
C VAL A 187 -12.71 -11.29 -4.16
N ASP A 188 -12.59 -12.37 -4.93
CA ASP A 188 -13.48 -13.53 -4.83
C ASP A 188 -13.31 -14.32 -3.51
N ARG A 189 -14.37 -14.21 -2.68
CA ARG A 189 -15.00 -15.26 -1.86
C ARG A 189 -14.27 -15.76 -0.61
N ILE A 190 -14.10 -14.90 0.38
CA ILE A 190 -14.46 -15.35 1.74
C ILE A 190 -15.97 -15.18 1.82
N GLN A 191 -16.73 -16.20 1.38
CA GLN A 191 -18.10 -16.30 1.89
C GLN A 191 -17.97 -16.36 3.41
N PRO A 192 -18.70 -15.54 4.18
CA PRO A 192 -18.80 -15.79 5.60
C PRO A 192 -19.37 -17.21 5.71
N ASN A 193 -18.56 -18.15 6.18
CA ASN A 193 -19.09 -19.44 6.60
C ASN A 193 -20.07 -19.11 7.73
N HIS A 194 -21.36 -19.09 7.38
CA HIS A 194 -22.43 -19.21 8.36
C HIS A 194 -22.22 -20.57 9.04
N ALA A 195 -21.78 -20.53 10.29
CA ALA A 195 -21.92 -21.59 11.27
C ALA A 195 -22.42 -20.95 12.57
#